data_AF-A0A7V1JKV1-F1
#
_entry.id   AF-A0A7V1JKV1-F1
#
_cell.length_a   1.000
_cell.length_b   1.000
_cell.length_c   1.000
_cell.angle_alpha   90.00
_cell.angle_beta   90.00
_cell.angle_gamma   90.00
#
_symmetry.space_group_name_H-M   'P 1'
#
loop_
_entity.id
_entity.type
_entity.pdbx_description
1 polymer ?
#
loop_
_entity_poly.entity_id
_entity_poly.type
_entity_poly.pdbx_seq_one_letter_code
_entity_poly.pdbx_strand_id
1 'polypeptide(L)'
;MERSLEILRAAAKTGRQVSFKPLLDQVEVFQDWLEKPETWDRQDGSRTRRELLARYLLVNVILDQGPDSKGVGLLLAQVTNALYRREVRFLHQPEEFFQELGIAIDHIDSVHTAIKQLRAEKWAQDNQSRASRYNLFMDNARQTLSYAVFRWGVPLALPLVLDRNLAEEEQRPSVLLNYLRSYPSAEVMSWRLKDHHQYGLGKAIGDKAAHLYAKWLIHTFPILLDPQTPAWGPFGFEVPFDSNAGRVLWRTGFFLEWATLQEYIEWKVVQPEEGKGGTDYIRVTNIRKRKSERAREIPDLWQAYCNLVLDHLCAGRRPRKVEIQRIPLALLLLDGSGTPGELDDGLMYIGTHFCFNRAEPLCAECPIHHLCRGYQEDRSLITNYRT
;
A
#
# COMPACT_ATOMS: atom_id res chain seq x y z
N MET A 1 15.45 -21.80 -2.08
CA MET A 1 16.15 -20.50 -1.90
C MET A 1 16.50 -19.87 -3.25
N GLU A 2 17.30 -20.52 -4.11
CA GLU A 2 17.69 -19.95 -5.41
C GLU A 2 16.47 -19.61 -6.29
N ARG A 3 15.54 -20.56 -6.48
CA ARG A 3 14.27 -20.30 -7.18
C ARG A 3 13.47 -19.15 -6.57
N SER A 4 13.38 -19.08 -5.23
CA SER A 4 12.75 -17.96 -4.54
C SER A 4 13.42 -16.62 -4.88
N LEU A 5 14.75 -16.56 -4.92
CA LEU A 5 15.48 -15.35 -5.33
C LEU A 5 15.22 -14.96 -6.78
N GLU A 6 15.21 -15.93 -7.70
CA GLU A 6 14.90 -15.66 -9.12
C GLU A 6 13.50 -15.06 -9.30
N ILE A 7 12.50 -15.59 -8.59
CA ILE A 7 11.13 -15.06 -8.62
C ILE A 7 11.12 -13.60 -8.15
N LEU A 8 11.78 -13.30 -7.02
CA LEU A 8 11.83 -11.95 -6.46
C LEU A 8 12.61 -10.98 -7.35
N ARG A 9 13.76 -11.40 -7.90
CA ARG A 9 14.56 -10.63 -8.87
C ARG A 9 13.73 -10.26 -10.10
N ALA A 10 13.03 -11.22 -10.68
CA ALA A 10 12.24 -11.00 -11.89
C ALA A 10 11.03 -10.09 -11.62
N ALA A 11 10.37 -10.25 -10.47
CA ALA A 11 9.32 -9.34 -10.04
C ALA A 11 9.85 -7.93 -9.79
N ALA A 12 10.92 -7.75 -9.02
CA ALA A 12 11.53 -6.43 -8.78
C ALA A 12 12.03 -5.77 -10.08
N LYS A 13 12.61 -6.54 -11.01
CA LYS A 13 12.98 -6.05 -12.34
C LYS A 13 11.78 -5.52 -13.10
N THR A 14 10.63 -6.21 -13.02
CA THR A 14 9.38 -5.74 -13.61
C THR A 14 8.95 -4.43 -12.96
N GLY A 15 9.00 -4.34 -11.63
CA GLY A 15 8.66 -3.13 -10.88
C GLY A 15 9.59 -1.94 -11.09
N ARG A 16 10.82 -2.13 -11.58
CA ARG A 16 11.65 -0.99 -12.02
C ARG A 16 11.15 -0.32 -13.30
N GLN A 17 10.37 -1.04 -14.10
CA GLN A 17 9.84 -0.55 -15.38
C GLN A 17 8.44 0.06 -15.24
N VAL A 18 7.76 -0.20 -14.13
CA VAL A 18 6.38 0.21 -13.89
C VAL A 18 6.26 0.76 -12.48
N SER A 19 5.56 1.87 -12.30
CA SER A 19 5.36 2.40 -10.95
C SER A 19 3.89 2.70 -10.73
N PHE A 20 3.32 2.12 -9.67
CA PHE A 20 1.95 2.43 -9.26
C PHE A 20 1.95 3.68 -8.42
N LYS A 21 1.62 4.80 -9.07
CA LYS A 21 1.60 6.12 -8.45
C LYS A 21 0.16 6.66 -8.35
N PRO A 22 -0.18 7.33 -7.24
CA PRO A 22 -1.32 8.24 -7.16
C PRO A 22 -1.34 9.25 -8.31
N LEU A 23 -2.55 9.66 -8.74
CA LEU A 23 -2.79 10.66 -9.78
C LEU A 23 -2.51 12.09 -9.28
N LEU A 24 -1.28 12.37 -8.84
CA LEU A 24 -0.88 13.70 -8.35
C LEU A 24 -0.84 14.73 -9.48
N ASP A 25 -0.52 14.31 -10.70
CA ASP A 25 -0.49 15.12 -11.92
C ASP A 25 -1.85 15.73 -12.27
N GLN A 26 -2.93 15.13 -11.77
CA GLN A 26 -4.31 15.61 -11.96
C GLN A 26 -4.79 16.55 -10.87
N VAL A 27 -3.97 16.83 -9.85
CA VAL A 27 -4.31 17.75 -8.76
C VAL A 27 -3.72 19.12 -9.08
N GLU A 28 -4.58 20.12 -9.30
CA GLU A 28 -4.19 21.44 -9.81
C GLU A 28 -3.13 22.11 -8.93
N VAL A 29 -3.29 22.01 -7.61
CA VAL A 29 -2.34 22.62 -6.66
C VAL A 29 -0.93 22.01 -6.76
N PHE A 30 -0.75 20.81 -7.32
CA PHE A 30 0.54 20.13 -7.41
C PHE A 30 1.25 20.25 -8.76
N GLN A 31 0.59 20.77 -9.81
CA GLN A 31 1.07 20.69 -11.20
C GLN A 31 2.51 21.19 -11.37
N ASP A 32 2.87 22.30 -10.72
CA ASP A 32 4.21 22.90 -10.84
C ASP A 32 5.27 22.27 -9.91
N TRP A 33 4.87 21.39 -9.00
CA TRP A 33 5.74 20.89 -7.93
C TRP A 33 6.40 19.56 -8.29
N LEU A 34 5.66 18.69 -8.98
CA LEU A 34 6.06 17.29 -9.18
C LEU A 34 7.29 17.15 -10.08
N GLU A 35 7.48 18.09 -11.01
CA GLU A 35 8.65 18.14 -11.90
C GLU A 35 9.89 18.76 -11.24
N LYS A 36 9.73 19.37 -10.06
CA LYS A 36 10.76 20.19 -9.39
C LYS A 36 10.92 19.80 -7.91
N PRO A 37 11.45 18.61 -7.59
CA PRO A 37 11.62 18.14 -6.20
C PRO A 37 12.41 19.09 -5.30
N GLU A 38 13.34 19.87 -5.87
CA GLU A 38 14.11 20.91 -5.18
C GLU A 38 13.23 22.05 -4.63
N THR A 39 11.98 22.16 -5.08
CA THR A 39 11.02 23.15 -4.58
C THR A 39 10.14 22.64 -3.46
N TRP A 40 10.20 21.36 -3.11
CA TRP A 40 9.25 20.77 -2.16
C TRP A 40 9.39 21.35 -0.75
N ASP A 41 10.57 21.83 -0.36
CA ASP A 41 10.78 22.46 0.95
C ASP A 41 10.39 23.95 0.97
N ARG A 42 9.93 24.51 -0.16
CA ARG A 42 9.36 25.87 -0.19
C ARG A 42 7.99 25.90 0.48
N GLN A 43 7.69 27.03 1.10
CA GLN A 43 6.36 27.28 1.66
C GLN A 43 5.34 27.57 0.55
N ASP A 44 4.13 27.06 0.76
CA ASP A 44 2.90 27.37 0.05
C ASP A 44 1.82 27.66 1.11
N GLY A 45 1.47 28.93 1.26
CA GLY A 45 0.75 29.41 2.45
C GLY A 45 1.56 29.15 3.74
N SER A 46 0.92 28.52 4.73
CA SER A 46 1.54 28.20 6.02
C SER A 46 2.25 26.85 6.07
N ARG A 47 2.29 26.09 4.96
CA ARG A 47 2.85 24.72 4.91
C ARG A 47 3.95 24.62 3.87
N THR A 48 4.84 23.63 4.00
CA THR A 48 5.74 23.28 2.90
C THR A 48 4.99 22.46 1.85
N ARG A 49 5.43 22.54 0.59
CA ARG A 49 4.87 21.69 -0.49
C ARG A 49 5.04 20.20 -0.19
N ARG A 50 6.16 19.83 0.44
CA ARG A 50 6.46 18.46 0.91
C ARG A 50 5.41 17.98 1.91
N GLU A 51 5.03 18.83 2.87
CA GLU A 51 3.97 18.54 3.85
C GLU A 51 2.62 18.32 3.16
N LEU A 52 2.25 19.18 2.20
CA LEU A 52 0.99 19.08 1.47
C LEU A 52 0.91 17.79 0.63
N LEU A 53 2.00 17.39 -0.01
CA LEU A 53 2.11 16.11 -0.71
C LEU A 53 1.91 14.94 0.26
N ALA A 54 2.56 14.95 1.43
CA ALA A 54 2.39 13.91 2.43
C ALA A 54 0.93 13.81 2.94
N ARG A 55 0.29 14.95 3.22
CA ARG A 55 -1.13 15.00 3.62
C ARG A 55 -2.04 14.40 2.56
N TYR A 56 -1.84 14.75 1.29
CA TYR A 56 -2.65 14.19 0.19
C TYR A 56 -2.44 12.67 0.06
N LEU A 57 -1.20 12.21 0.11
CA LEU A 57 -0.87 10.78 0.06
C LEU A 57 -1.49 10.01 1.23
N LEU A 58 -1.58 10.63 2.42
CA LEU A 58 -2.23 10.03 3.58
C LEU A 58 -3.75 9.89 3.37
N VAL A 59 -4.42 10.89 2.80
CA VAL A 59 -5.83 10.77 2.43
C VAL A 59 -5.97 9.67 1.37
N ASN A 60 -5.15 9.71 0.32
CA ASN A 60 -5.20 8.76 -0.79
C ASN A 60 -5.12 7.30 -0.33
N VAL A 61 -4.14 6.97 0.53
CA VAL A 61 -3.93 5.59 0.96
C VAL A 61 -5.11 5.02 1.75
N ILE A 62 -5.85 5.89 2.46
CA ILE A 62 -7.03 5.52 3.23
C ILE A 62 -8.23 5.31 2.31
N LEU A 63 -8.34 6.09 1.23
CA LEU A 63 -9.38 5.89 0.23
C LEU A 63 -9.10 4.64 -0.64
N ASP A 64 -7.83 4.37 -0.94
CA ASP A 64 -7.38 3.28 -1.82
C ASP A 64 -7.36 1.91 -1.12
N GLN A 65 -8.54 1.45 -0.72
CA GLN A 65 -8.78 0.09 -0.21
C GLN A 65 -9.85 -0.64 -1.01
N GLY A 66 -10.38 -0.02 -2.06
CA GLY A 66 -11.40 -0.59 -2.95
C GLY A 66 -10.79 -1.37 -4.13
N PRO A 67 -11.61 -2.08 -4.91
CA PRO A 67 -11.15 -2.88 -6.04
C PRO A 67 -10.77 -2.05 -7.29
N ASP A 68 -10.97 -0.74 -7.29
CA ASP A 68 -10.64 0.15 -8.42
C ASP A 68 -9.83 1.38 -7.97
N SER A 69 -8.53 1.17 -7.72
CA SER A 69 -7.60 2.23 -7.32
C SER A 69 -7.57 3.41 -8.31
N LYS A 70 -7.77 3.16 -9.61
CA LYS A 70 -7.86 4.24 -10.62
C LYS A 70 -9.11 5.10 -10.41
N GLY A 71 -10.26 4.49 -10.14
CA GLY A 71 -11.48 5.21 -9.82
C GLY A 71 -11.36 6.04 -8.54
N VAL A 72 -10.73 5.47 -7.51
CA VAL A 72 -10.46 6.17 -6.24
C VAL A 72 -9.49 7.35 -6.44
N GLY A 73 -8.43 7.16 -7.22
CA GLY A 73 -7.50 8.24 -7.55
C GLY A 73 -8.18 9.41 -8.26
N LEU A 74 -9.09 9.12 -9.20
CA LEU A 74 -9.89 10.14 -9.88
C LEU A 74 -10.83 10.85 -8.90
N LEU A 75 -11.47 10.13 -7.98
CA LEU A 75 -12.36 10.70 -6.97
C LEU A 75 -11.61 11.71 -6.10
N LEU A 76 -10.45 11.31 -5.56
CA LEU A 76 -9.66 12.19 -4.72
C LEU A 76 -9.18 13.42 -5.49
N ALA A 77 -8.64 13.25 -6.69
CA ALA A 77 -8.12 14.37 -7.49
C ALA A 77 -9.22 15.37 -7.86
N GLN A 78 -10.37 14.90 -8.35
CA GLN A 78 -11.47 15.77 -8.77
C GLN A 78 -12.15 16.47 -7.59
N VAL A 79 -12.37 15.78 -6.47
CA VAL A 79 -12.89 16.41 -5.25
C VAL A 79 -11.89 17.44 -4.70
N THR A 80 -10.59 17.13 -4.70
CA THR A 80 -9.55 18.07 -4.26
C THR A 80 -9.59 19.36 -5.08
N ASN A 81 -9.61 19.25 -6.41
CA ASN A 81 -9.68 20.42 -7.29
C ASN A 81 -10.99 21.20 -7.08
N ALA A 82 -12.13 20.50 -6.96
CA ALA A 82 -13.43 21.14 -6.73
C ALA A 82 -13.45 21.95 -5.43
N LEU A 83 -12.92 21.40 -4.34
CA LEU A 83 -12.83 22.08 -3.05
C LEU A 83 -11.87 23.28 -3.10
N TYR A 84 -10.70 23.12 -3.71
CA TYR A 84 -9.73 24.21 -3.84
C TYR A 84 -10.24 25.39 -4.67
N ARG A 85 -10.99 25.12 -5.75
CA ARG A 85 -11.63 26.17 -6.56
C ARG A 85 -12.74 26.92 -5.81
N ARG A 86 -13.26 26.36 -4.73
CA ARG A 86 -14.19 27.03 -3.79
C ARG A 86 -13.50 27.54 -2.54
N GLU A 87 -12.17 27.63 -2.59
CA GLU A 87 -11.32 28.11 -1.51
C GLU A 87 -11.34 27.25 -0.24
N VAL A 88 -11.84 26.01 -0.33
CA VAL A 88 -11.72 25.01 0.74
C VAL A 88 -10.38 24.28 0.56
N ARG A 89 -9.31 24.87 1.09
CA ARG A 89 -7.90 24.44 0.99
C ARG A 89 -7.55 23.44 2.09
N PHE A 90 -8.32 22.37 2.19
CA PHE A 90 -8.27 21.41 3.30
C PHE A 90 -6.90 20.74 3.56
N LEU A 91 -5.96 20.69 2.60
CA LEU A 91 -4.62 20.19 2.89
C LEU A 91 -3.77 21.24 3.62
N HIS A 92 -3.99 22.53 3.35
CA HIS A 92 -3.32 23.64 4.04
C HIS A 92 -3.89 23.84 5.44
N GLN A 93 -5.23 23.89 5.51
CA GLN A 93 -6.03 24.13 6.72
C GLN A 93 -7.08 23.03 6.87
N PRO A 94 -6.75 21.91 7.53
CA PRO A 94 -7.68 20.79 7.67
C PRO A 94 -9.02 21.16 8.34
N GLU A 95 -9.07 22.21 9.17
CA GLU A 95 -10.31 22.71 9.76
C GLU A 95 -11.37 23.11 8.73
N GLU A 96 -10.95 23.63 7.56
CA GLU A 96 -11.87 24.09 6.52
C GLU A 96 -12.72 22.93 5.97
N PHE A 97 -12.19 21.70 5.93
CA PHE A 97 -12.98 20.52 5.54
C PHE A 97 -14.14 20.27 6.51
N PHE A 98 -13.93 20.48 7.80
CA PHE A 98 -14.96 20.26 8.81
C PHE A 98 -15.95 21.41 8.90
N GLN A 99 -15.49 22.65 8.72
CA GLN A 99 -16.35 23.83 8.65
C GLN A 99 -17.27 23.76 7.41
N GLU A 100 -16.73 23.32 6.28
CA GLU A 100 -17.43 23.23 5.00
C GLU A 100 -17.85 21.80 4.65
N LEU A 101 -18.15 20.98 5.68
CA LEU A 101 -18.44 19.56 5.49
C LEU A 101 -19.62 19.29 4.53
N GLY A 102 -20.61 20.19 4.50
CA GLY A 102 -21.72 20.11 3.54
C GLY A 102 -21.23 20.22 2.09
N ILE A 103 -20.38 21.21 1.80
CA ILE A 103 -19.76 21.41 0.48
C ILE A 103 -18.91 20.18 0.11
N ALA A 104 -18.14 19.66 1.05
CA ALA A 104 -17.33 18.46 0.85
C ALA A 104 -18.18 17.22 0.50
N ILE A 105 -19.27 16.99 1.22
CA ILE A 105 -20.19 15.87 0.96
C ILE A 105 -20.80 15.98 -0.44
N ASP A 106 -21.30 17.14 -0.82
CA ASP A 106 -21.92 17.37 -2.14
C ASP A 106 -20.93 17.10 -3.28
N HIS A 107 -19.67 17.54 -3.13
CA HIS A 107 -18.63 17.28 -4.12
C HIS A 107 -18.18 15.82 -4.15
N ILE A 108 -18.05 15.15 -3.01
CA ILE A 108 -17.74 13.71 -2.96
C ILE A 108 -18.84 12.91 -3.66
N ASP A 109 -20.12 13.22 -3.41
CA ASP A 109 -21.26 12.50 -3.99
C ASP A 109 -21.39 12.72 -5.51
N SER A 110 -21.30 13.98 -5.95
CA SER A 110 -21.40 14.33 -7.37
C SER A 110 -20.26 13.74 -8.20
N VAL A 111 -19.01 13.83 -7.71
CA VAL A 111 -17.85 13.24 -8.38
C VAL A 111 -17.93 11.71 -8.39
N HIS A 112 -18.34 11.09 -7.28
CA HIS A 112 -18.58 9.64 -7.23
C HIS A 112 -19.55 9.19 -8.31
N THR A 113 -20.67 9.90 -8.44
CA THR A 113 -21.70 9.60 -9.44
C THR A 113 -21.16 9.74 -10.86
N ALA A 114 -20.42 10.81 -11.16
CA ALA A 114 -19.81 11.03 -12.47
C ALA A 114 -18.79 9.92 -12.82
N ILE A 115 -17.90 9.56 -11.90
CA ILE A 115 -16.92 8.50 -12.13
C ILE A 115 -17.60 7.14 -12.31
N LYS A 116 -18.67 6.87 -11.57
CA LYS A 116 -19.47 5.65 -11.73
C LYS A 116 -20.06 5.52 -13.13
N GLN A 117 -20.57 6.61 -13.71
CA GLN A 117 -21.06 6.62 -15.09
C GLN A 117 -19.96 6.28 -16.10
N LEU A 118 -18.72 6.74 -15.85
CA LEU A 118 -17.59 6.54 -16.76
C LEU A 118 -16.95 5.14 -16.65
N ARG A 119 -16.96 4.53 -15.45
CA ARG A 119 -16.08 3.37 -15.15
C ARG A 119 -16.80 2.07 -14.86
N ALA A 120 -18.07 2.11 -14.42
CA ALA A 120 -18.75 0.94 -13.87
C ALA A 120 -18.83 -0.23 -14.85
N GLU A 121 -19.07 0.03 -16.14
CA GLU A 121 -19.17 -1.00 -17.17
C GLU A 121 -17.84 -1.72 -17.40
N LYS A 122 -16.78 -0.96 -17.64
CA LYS A 122 -15.43 -1.53 -17.83
C LYS A 122 -15.00 -2.31 -16.59
N TRP A 123 -15.18 -1.75 -15.40
CA TRP A 123 -14.87 -2.46 -14.16
C TRP A 123 -15.63 -3.78 -14.04
N ALA A 124 -16.93 -3.79 -14.41
CA ALA A 124 -17.75 -5.00 -14.35
C ALA A 124 -17.28 -6.07 -15.34
N GLN A 125 -16.88 -5.68 -16.55
CA GLN A 125 -16.30 -6.58 -17.56
C GLN A 125 -14.99 -7.20 -17.06
N ASP A 126 -14.05 -6.37 -16.60
CA ASP A 126 -12.73 -6.80 -16.14
C ASP A 126 -12.84 -7.75 -14.92
N ASN A 127 -13.84 -7.57 -14.07
CA ASN A 127 -14.04 -8.34 -12.83
C ASN A 127 -15.12 -9.44 -12.91
N GLN A 128 -15.73 -9.69 -14.08
CA GLN A 128 -16.88 -10.61 -14.23
C GLN A 128 -17.99 -10.35 -13.19
N SER A 129 -18.36 -9.08 -13.06
CA SER A 129 -19.34 -8.57 -12.08
C SER A 129 -20.47 -7.82 -12.78
N ARG A 130 -21.32 -7.12 -12.02
CA ARG A 130 -22.38 -6.24 -12.55
C ARG A 130 -22.03 -4.79 -12.27
N ALA A 131 -22.23 -3.89 -13.24
CA ALA A 131 -21.94 -2.47 -13.11
C ALA A 131 -22.67 -1.81 -11.93
N SER A 132 -23.86 -2.28 -11.57
CA SER A 132 -24.62 -1.79 -10.41
C SER A 132 -23.91 -1.99 -9.06
N ARG A 133 -22.97 -2.94 -8.98
CA ARG A 133 -22.13 -3.18 -7.78
C ARG A 133 -20.93 -2.26 -7.69
N TYR A 134 -20.63 -1.48 -8.73
CA TYR A 134 -19.54 -0.53 -8.69
C TYR A 134 -19.82 0.57 -7.67
N ASN A 135 -18.92 0.70 -6.71
CA ASN A 135 -18.96 1.71 -5.66
C ASN A 135 -17.53 2.07 -5.28
N LEU A 136 -17.23 3.38 -5.25
CA LEU A 136 -15.94 3.89 -4.78
C LEU A 136 -15.90 4.02 -3.25
N PHE A 137 -17.07 4.01 -2.59
CA PHE A 137 -17.13 3.97 -1.15
C PHE A 137 -16.86 2.55 -0.67
N MET A 138 -15.88 2.42 0.22
CA MET A 138 -15.51 1.17 0.87
C MET A 138 -16.68 0.52 1.63
N ASP A 139 -16.56 -0.79 1.88
CA ASP A 139 -17.49 -1.56 2.71
C ASP A 139 -18.95 -1.50 2.23
N ASN A 140 -19.15 -1.19 0.94
CA ASN A 140 -20.44 -0.89 0.34
C ASN A 140 -21.22 0.19 1.10
N ALA A 141 -20.53 1.13 1.74
CA ALA A 141 -21.15 2.29 2.35
C ALA A 141 -22.02 3.01 1.30
N ARG A 142 -23.26 3.32 1.68
CA ARG A 142 -24.22 4.02 0.82
C ARG A 142 -24.40 5.48 1.23
N GLN A 143 -23.76 5.89 2.32
CA GLN A 143 -23.93 7.20 2.94
C GLN A 143 -22.64 8.01 2.79
N THR A 144 -22.72 9.09 2.02
CA THR A 144 -21.60 9.98 1.75
C THR A 144 -21.10 10.67 3.02
N LEU A 145 -21.99 11.06 3.95
CA LEU A 145 -21.61 11.64 5.25
C LEU A 145 -20.64 10.74 6.04
N SER A 146 -20.99 9.46 6.20
CA SER A 146 -20.14 8.52 6.96
C SER A 146 -18.80 8.31 6.27
N TYR A 147 -18.81 8.21 4.94
CA TYR A 147 -17.59 8.10 4.15
C TYR A 147 -16.71 9.36 4.27
N ALA A 148 -17.28 10.55 4.16
CA ALA A 148 -16.58 11.82 4.30
C ALA A 148 -15.95 11.94 5.69
N VAL A 149 -16.72 11.77 6.77
CA VAL A 149 -16.18 11.91 8.14
C VAL A 149 -15.11 10.85 8.43
N PHE A 150 -15.35 9.59 8.07
CA PHE A 150 -14.46 8.51 8.46
C PHE A 150 -13.23 8.35 7.55
N ARG A 151 -13.38 8.51 6.23
CA ARG A 151 -12.32 8.24 5.26
C ARG A 151 -11.57 9.49 4.82
N TRP A 152 -12.18 10.67 4.92
CA TRP A 152 -11.52 11.97 4.66
C TRP A 152 -11.23 12.72 5.95
N GLY A 153 -12.21 12.83 6.85
CA GLY A 153 -12.07 13.58 8.09
C GLY A 153 -10.98 13.01 9.01
N VAL A 154 -10.95 11.69 9.22
CA VAL A 154 -9.94 11.06 10.11
C VAL A 154 -8.49 11.33 9.69
N PRO A 155 -8.05 11.12 8.42
CA PRO A 155 -6.69 11.48 8.02
C PRO A 155 -6.40 12.98 8.11
N LEU A 156 -7.39 13.85 7.95
CA LEU A 156 -7.25 15.31 8.06
C LEU A 156 -7.20 15.78 9.52
N ALA A 157 -7.85 15.06 10.43
CA ALA A 157 -7.82 15.35 11.86
C ALA A 157 -6.41 15.13 12.46
N LEU A 158 -5.62 14.19 11.93
CA LEU A 158 -4.27 13.94 12.41
C LEU A 158 -3.36 15.19 12.32
N PRO A 159 -3.08 15.77 11.12
CA PRO A 159 -2.28 16.98 11.03
C PRO A 159 -2.91 18.15 11.77
N LEU A 160 -4.26 18.26 11.83
CA LEU A 160 -4.94 19.30 12.60
C LEU A 160 -4.62 19.24 14.10
N VAL A 161 -4.73 18.05 14.70
CA VAL A 161 -4.49 17.85 16.14
C VAL A 161 -3.01 18.03 16.45
N LEU A 162 -2.13 17.53 15.59
CA LEU A 162 -0.68 17.75 15.74
C LEU A 162 -0.34 19.24 15.73
N ASP A 163 -0.88 20.00 14.77
CA ASP A 163 -0.65 21.45 14.64
C ASP A 163 -1.12 22.22 15.88
N ARG A 164 -2.27 21.85 16.46
CA ARG A 164 -2.81 22.44 17.70
C ARG A 164 -2.00 22.11 18.96
N ASN A 165 -1.24 21.01 18.93
CA ASN A 165 -0.43 20.56 20.06
C ASN A 165 1.01 21.08 19.99
N LEU A 166 1.40 21.78 18.91
CA LEU A 166 2.72 22.37 18.80
C LEU A 166 2.82 23.66 19.63
N ALA A 167 3.88 23.74 20.45
CA ALA A 167 4.24 24.95 21.17
C ALA A 167 5.02 25.96 20.30
N GLU A 168 5.80 25.46 19.34
CA GLU A 168 6.68 26.26 18.47
C GLU A 168 6.03 26.43 17.09
N GLU A 169 5.87 27.68 16.64
CA GLU A 169 5.22 27.99 15.36
C GLU A 169 6.08 27.58 14.16
N GLU A 170 7.40 27.58 14.31
CA GLU A 170 8.37 27.24 13.27
C GLU A 170 8.27 25.78 12.80
N GLN A 171 7.69 24.91 13.62
CA GLN A 171 7.49 23.49 13.29
C GLN A 171 6.20 23.23 12.49
N ARG A 172 5.26 24.18 12.51
CA ARG A 172 3.94 24.04 11.85
C ARG A 172 3.99 23.80 10.34
N PRO A 173 4.95 24.34 9.57
CA PRO A 173 4.98 24.12 8.13
C PRO A 173 5.21 22.67 7.70
N SER A 174 5.74 21.82 8.59
CA SER A 174 6.11 20.42 8.32
C SER A 174 5.65 19.49 9.44
N VAL A 175 4.53 19.81 10.10
CA VAL A 175 4.07 19.14 11.31
C VAL A 175 3.83 17.63 11.13
N LEU A 176 3.18 17.20 10.04
CA LEU A 176 2.99 15.78 9.78
C LEU A 176 4.34 15.11 9.50
N LEU A 177 5.20 15.72 8.67
CA LEU A 177 6.52 15.16 8.37
C LEU A 177 7.38 14.99 9.63
N ASN A 178 7.38 15.96 10.53
CA ASN A 178 8.10 15.90 11.81
C ASN A 178 7.55 14.78 12.70
N TYR A 179 6.22 14.66 12.80
CA TYR A 179 5.58 13.56 13.51
C TYR A 179 5.98 12.19 12.94
N LEU A 180 5.95 12.01 11.61
CA LEU A 180 6.32 10.75 10.97
C LEU A 180 7.79 10.41 11.20
N ARG A 181 8.70 11.40 11.07
CA ARG A 181 10.15 11.24 11.32
C ARG A 181 10.52 11.04 12.78
N SER A 182 9.61 11.31 13.72
CA SER A 182 9.86 11.08 15.15
C SER A 182 10.00 9.60 15.51
N TYR A 183 9.62 8.70 14.60
CA TYR A 183 9.75 7.25 14.80
C TYR A 183 11.11 6.71 14.36
N PRO A 184 11.59 5.59 14.94
CA PRO A 184 12.89 5.03 14.61
C PRO A 184 13.08 4.59 13.15
N SER A 185 12.00 4.17 12.47
CA SER A 185 12.02 3.67 11.10
C SER A 185 10.69 3.90 10.40
N ALA A 186 10.67 3.75 9.08
CA ALA A 186 9.43 3.79 8.29
C ALA A 186 8.46 2.65 8.67
N GLU A 187 8.97 1.48 9.07
CA GLU A 187 8.17 0.35 9.57
C GLU A 187 7.47 0.70 10.88
N VAL A 188 8.21 1.23 11.87
CA VAL A 188 7.62 1.62 13.16
C VAL A 188 6.64 2.77 12.95
N MET A 189 6.94 3.72 12.06
CA MET A 189 6.02 4.77 11.64
C MET A 189 4.71 4.18 11.09
N SER A 190 4.78 3.17 10.23
CA SER A 190 3.59 2.51 9.65
C SER A 190 2.70 1.91 10.72
N TRP A 191 3.28 1.22 11.71
CA TRP A 191 2.50 0.67 12.83
C TRP A 191 1.90 1.76 13.70
N ARG A 192 2.65 2.83 13.98
CA ARG A 192 2.18 3.93 14.84
C ARG A 192 1.11 4.77 14.18
N LEU A 193 1.19 4.98 12.87
CA LEU A 193 0.13 5.64 12.10
C LEU A 193 -1.22 4.93 12.28
N LYS A 194 -1.21 3.61 12.46
CA LYS A 194 -2.42 2.83 12.74
C LYS A 194 -2.78 2.80 14.23
N ASP A 195 -1.83 2.41 15.08
CA ASP A 195 -2.09 1.93 16.45
C ASP A 195 -1.60 2.88 17.56
N HIS A 196 -1.10 4.07 17.24
CA HIS A 196 -0.75 5.03 18.28
C HIS A 196 -1.99 5.42 19.10
N HIS A 197 -1.90 5.36 20.43
CA HIS A 197 -3.04 5.56 21.32
C HIS A 197 -3.81 6.86 21.06
N GLN A 198 -3.09 7.98 20.91
CA GLN A 198 -3.70 9.30 20.68
C GLN A 198 -3.86 9.68 19.19
N TYR A 199 -2.87 9.40 18.36
CA TYR A 199 -2.77 9.87 16.96
C TYR A 199 -2.98 8.78 15.92
N GLY A 200 -3.23 7.53 16.32
CA GLY A 200 -3.44 6.42 15.41
C GLY A 200 -4.77 6.53 14.69
N LEU A 201 -4.78 6.22 13.40
CA LEU A 201 -5.97 6.28 12.55
C LEU A 201 -6.88 5.05 12.73
N GLY A 202 -6.46 4.05 13.51
CA GLY A 202 -7.28 2.94 13.96
C GLY A 202 -7.91 2.15 12.82
N LYS A 203 -9.24 2.17 12.74
CA LYS A 203 -10.00 1.48 11.68
C LYS A 203 -10.04 2.23 10.35
N ALA A 204 -9.68 3.52 10.33
CA ALA A 204 -9.65 4.29 9.09
C ALA A 204 -8.53 3.79 8.16
N ILE A 205 -7.44 3.26 8.71
CA ILE A 205 -6.32 2.71 7.95
C ILE A 205 -6.08 1.22 8.27
N GLY A 206 -5.91 0.40 7.23
CA GLY A 206 -5.47 -1.00 7.38
C GLY A 206 -3.95 -1.11 7.42
N ASP A 207 -3.42 -2.23 7.92
CA ASP A 207 -1.97 -2.45 7.92
C ASP A 207 -1.36 -2.34 6.52
N LYS A 208 -2.02 -2.91 5.49
CA LYS A 208 -1.59 -2.79 4.09
C LYS A 208 -1.41 -1.33 3.70
N ALA A 209 -2.44 -0.51 3.97
CA ALA A 209 -2.42 0.90 3.61
C ALA A 209 -1.33 1.68 4.34
N ALA A 210 -1.08 1.38 5.62
CA ALA A 210 0.00 2.02 6.35
C ALA A 210 1.39 1.75 5.71
N HIS A 211 1.64 0.51 5.29
CA HIS A 211 2.89 0.18 4.57
C HIS A 211 2.91 0.75 3.15
N LEU A 212 1.76 0.85 2.47
CA LEU A 212 1.66 1.53 1.17
C LEU A 212 2.00 3.02 1.29
N TYR A 213 1.61 3.66 2.38
CA TYR A 213 1.98 5.04 2.68
C TYR A 213 3.49 5.16 2.88
N ALA A 214 4.12 4.27 3.66
CA ALA A 214 5.57 4.22 3.79
C ALA A 214 6.27 4.00 2.44
N LYS A 215 5.78 3.07 1.61
CA LYS A 215 6.27 2.88 0.23
C LYS A 215 6.21 4.19 -0.55
N TRP A 216 5.09 4.92 -0.52
CA TRP A 216 4.97 6.18 -1.25
C TRP A 216 5.94 7.23 -0.75
N LEU A 217 6.11 7.36 0.57
CA LEU A 217 7.01 8.34 1.17
C LEU A 217 8.49 8.03 1.00
N ILE A 218 8.89 6.75 0.88
CA ILE A 218 10.30 6.35 0.79
C ILE A 218 10.72 6.05 -0.65
N HIS A 219 9.90 5.29 -1.37
CA HIS A 219 10.24 4.76 -2.68
C HIS A 219 9.66 5.58 -3.83
N THR A 220 8.35 5.86 -3.81
CA THR A 220 7.67 6.44 -4.98
C THR A 220 7.94 7.94 -5.14
N PHE A 221 7.91 8.69 -4.04
CA PHE A 221 8.06 10.15 -4.03
C PHE A 221 9.26 10.64 -3.20
N PRO A 222 10.24 9.80 -2.88
CA PRO A 222 11.27 10.01 -1.82
C PRO A 222 11.08 11.20 -0.85
N ILE A 223 9.91 11.34 -0.23
CA ILE A 223 9.56 12.45 0.66
C ILE A 223 10.35 12.35 1.98
N LEU A 224 10.46 11.14 2.52
CA LEU A 224 11.13 10.82 3.79
C LEU A 224 12.38 9.95 3.61
N LEU A 225 12.79 9.65 2.37
CA LEU A 225 13.97 8.84 2.09
C LEU A 225 15.22 9.50 2.69
N ASP A 226 15.96 8.74 3.49
CA ASP A 226 17.29 9.10 3.95
C ASP A 226 18.28 7.97 3.61
N PRO A 227 19.12 8.16 2.57
CA PRO A 227 20.10 7.15 2.17
C PRO A 227 21.19 6.87 3.22
N GLN A 228 21.41 7.78 4.18
CA GLN A 228 22.41 7.63 5.23
C GLN A 228 21.89 6.81 6.42
N THR A 229 20.56 6.66 6.53
CA THR A 229 19.92 5.97 7.64
C THR A 229 19.19 4.73 7.11
N PRO A 230 19.72 3.51 7.33
CA PRO A 230 19.09 2.27 6.85
C PRO A 230 17.61 2.13 7.22
N ALA A 231 17.22 2.68 8.37
CA ALA A 231 15.86 2.68 8.92
C ALA A 231 14.83 3.52 8.12
N TRP A 232 15.33 4.49 7.36
CA TRP A 232 14.57 5.37 6.47
C TRP A 232 15.04 5.21 5.00
N GLY A 233 15.83 4.17 4.74
CA GLY A 233 16.28 3.77 3.41
C GLY A 233 15.29 2.85 2.70
N PRO A 234 15.65 2.31 1.52
CA PRO A 234 14.75 1.51 0.70
C PRO A 234 14.17 0.26 1.38
N PHE A 235 14.86 -0.28 2.39
CA PHE A 235 14.45 -1.45 3.17
C PHE A 235 13.77 -1.11 4.51
N GLY A 236 13.50 0.18 4.77
CA GLY A 236 12.96 0.66 6.05
C GLY A 236 11.51 0.28 6.35
N PHE A 237 10.80 -0.40 5.44
CA PHE A 237 9.40 -0.78 5.57
C PHE A 237 9.12 -2.17 4.96
N GLU A 238 8.12 -2.89 5.48
CA GLU A 238 7.62 -4.14 4.90
C GLU A 238 6.88 -3.93 3.57
N VAL A 239 6.97 -4.90 2.65
CA VAL A 239 6.17 -4.92 1.41
C VAL A 239 4.68 -4.83 1.77
N PRO A 240 3.89 -3.92 1.16
CA PRO A 240 2.47 -3.77 1.46
C PRO A 240 1.64 -4.90 0.84
N PHE A 241 1.75 -6.10 1.42
CA PHE A 241 1.09 -7.31 0.92
C PHE A 241 -0.41 -7.15 0.77
N ASP A 242 -0.87 -7.39 -0.45
CA ASP A 242 -2.28 -7.50 -0.78
C ASP A 242 -2.61 -8.81 -1.50
N SER A 243 -3.88 -9.00 -1.85
CA SER A 243 -4.35 -10.21 -2.51
C SER A 243 -3.69 -10.45 -3.88
N ASN A 244 -3.33 -9.40 -4.63
CA ASN A 244 -2.63 -9.55 -5.90
C ASN A 244 -1.20 -10.04 -5.69
N ALA A 245 -0.44 -9.37 -4.83
CA ALA A 245 0.92 -9.77 -4.49
C ALA A 245 0.96 -11.18 -3.89
N GLY A 246 0.05 -11.48 -2.96
CA GLY A 246 -0.10 -12.80 -2.35
C GLY A 246 -0.44 -13.88 -3.37
N ARG A 247 -1.36 -13.61 -4.30
CA ARG A 247 -1.72 -14.55 -5.38
C ARG A 247 -0.54 -14.88 -6.27
N VAL A 248 0.25 -13.88 -6.65
CA VAL A 248 1.45 -14.08 -7.47
C VAL A 248 2.45 -14.98 -6.75
N LEU A 249 2.81 -14.66 -5.51
CA LEU A 249 3.76 -15.45 -4.72
C LEU A 249 3.25 -16.87 -4.40
N TRP A 250 1.94 -17.04 -4.20
CA TRP A 250 1.38 -18.39 -4.03
C TRP A 250 1.51 -19.22 -5.30
N ARG A 251 1.06 -18.67 -6.43
CA ARG A 251 1.03 -19.38 -7.73
C ARG A 251 2.42 -19.68 -8.29
N THR A 252 3.41 -18.85 -7.99
CA THR A 252 4.81 -19.15 -8.35
C THR A 252 5.41 -20.26 -7.51
N GLY A 253 4.76 -20.64 -6.41
CA GLY A 253 5.26 -21.63 -5.44
C GLY A 253 6.18 -21.02 -4.38
N PHE A 254 6.38 -19.70 -4.37
CA PHE A 254 7.29 -19.03 -3.42
C PHE A 254 6.93 -19.37 -1.97
N PHE A 255 5.66 -19.22 -1.59
CA PHE A 255 5.24 -19.51 -0.21
C PHE A 255 5.42 -20.98 0.19
N LEU A 256 5.28 -21.90 -0.75
CA LEU A 256 5.45 -23.35 -0.51
C LEU A 256 6.92 -23.74 -0.28
N GLU A 257 7.90 -22.85 -0.54
CA GLU A 257 9.27 -23.09 -0.11
C GLU A 257 9.45 -22.92 1.40
N TRP A 258 8.62 -22.09 2.06
CA TRP A 258 8.88 -21.60 3.42
C TRP A 258 7.99 -22.22 4.50
N ALA A 259 6.84 -22.78 4.11
CA ALA A 259 5.97 -23.56 4.98
C ALA A 259 5.13 -24.53 4.12
N THR A 260 4.61 -25.56 4.76
CA THR A 260 3.74 -26.57 4.15
C THR A 260 2.33 -26.04 3.93
N LEU A 261 1.59 -26.67 3.00
CA LEU A 261 0.16 -26.37 2.80
C LEU A 261 -0.65 -26.56 4.10
N GLN A 262 -0.34 -27.63 4.86
CA GLN A 262 -1.01 -27.94 6.12
C GLN A 262 -0.84 -26.80 7.14
N GLU A 263 0.37 -26.27 7.29
CA GLU A 263 0.63 -25.10 8.14
C GLU A 263 -0.17 -23.88 7.66
N TYR A 264 -0.23 -23.63 6.35
CA TYR A 264 -1.02 -22.52 5.80
C TYR A 264 -2.53 -22.67 6.07
N ILE A 265 -3.06 -23.90 6.06
CA ILE A 265 -4.45 -24.19 6.43
C ILE A 265 -4.67 -23.93 7.92
N GLU A 266 -3.79 -24.44 8.79
CA GLU A 266 -3.87 -24.24 10.25
C GLU A 266 -3.81 -22.75 10.64
N TRP A 267 -3.02 -21.96 9.91
CA TRP A 267 -2.93 -20.50 10.12
C TRP A 267 -4.07 -19.72 9.48
N LYS A 268 -5.00 -20.41 8.80
CA LYS A 268 -6.09 -19.83 8.00
C LYS A 268 -5.58 -18.88 6.92
N VAL A 269 -4.37 -19.09 6.43
CA VAL A 269 -3.85 -18.41 5.23
C VAL A 269 -4.52 -19.02 4.01
N VAL A 270 -4.67 -20.34 3.99
CA VAL A 270 -5.55 -21.07 3.06
C VAL A 270 -6.81 -21.46 3.82
N GLN A 271 -7.97 -21.18 3.22
CA GLN A 271 -9.29 -21.48 3.76
C GLN A 271 -9.99 -22.38 2.74
N PRO A 272 -9.97 -23.71 2.95
CA PRO A 272 -10.53 -24.67 2.00
C PRO A 272 -12.00 -24.37 1.69
N GLU A 273 -12.37 -24.45 0.42
CA GLU A 273 -13.75 -24.25 -0.08
C GLU A 273 -14.41 -22.88 0.22
N GLU A 274 -13.72 -21.95 0.87
CA GLU A 274 -14.25 -20.60 1.18
C GLU A 274 -14.15 -19.60 0.01
N GLY A 275 -13.53 -20.01 -1.10
CA GLY A 275 -13.34 -19.20 -2.30
C GLY A 275 -14.49 -19.28 -3.32
N LYS A 276 -14.48 -18.38 -4.30
CA LYS A 276 -15.52 -18.30 -5.33
C LYS A 276 -15.60 -19.60 -6.14
N GLY A 277 -16.76 -20.26 -6.05
CA GLY A 277 -17.03 -21.51 -6.78
C GLY A 277 -16.51 -22.77 -6.07
N GLY A 278 -16.33 -22.73 -4.73
CA GLY A 278 -15.85 -23.87 -3.94
C GLY A 278 -14.33 -24.09 -4.02
N THR A 279 -13.60 -23.13 -4.57
CA THR A 279 -12.13 -23.11 -4.55
C THR A 279 -11.61 -22.75 -3.17
N ASP A 280 -10.33 -22.97 -2.91
CA ASP A 280 -9.67 -22.52 -1.68
C ASP A 280 -9.43 -21.01 -1.70
N TYR A 281 -9.73 -20.32 -0.60
CA TYR A 281 -9.48 -18.89 -0.45
C TYR A 281 -8.12 -18.62 0.21
N ILE A 282 -7.29 -17.78 -0.40
CA ILE A 282 -6.01 -17.35 0.16
C ILE A 282 -6.19 -15.99 0.83
N ARG A 283 -6.22 -15.99 2.16
CA ARG A 283 -6.16 -14.78 2.98
C ARG A 283 -4.71 -14.47 3.35
N VAL A 284 -3.93 -13.97 2.38
CA VAL A 284 -2.49 -13.77 2.52
C VAL A 284 -2.08 -12.96 3.76
N THR A 285 -2.91 -11.99 4.19
CA THR A 285 -2.64 -11.18 5.38
C THR A 285 -2.48 -12.00 6.67
N ASN A 286 -3.04 -13.20 6.74
CA ASN A 286 -2.93 -14.09 7.90
C ASN A 286 -1.53 -14.71 8.06
N ILE A 287 -0.64 -14.53 7.07
CA ILE A 287 0.76 -14.97 7.11
C ILE A 287 1.62 -14.12 8.05
N ARG A 288 1.15 -12.92 8.41
CA ARG A 288 1.85 -12.02 9.32
C ARG A 288 2.17 -12.72 10.65
N LYS A 289 3.41 -12.59 11.11
CA LYS A 289 3.91 -13.21 12.35
C LYS A 289 4.03 -14.74 12.30
N ARG A 290 3.72 -15.41 11.19
CA ARG A 290 3.91 -16.85 11.02
C ARG A 290 5.37 -17.16 10.73
N LYS A 291 5.88 -18.24 11.31
CA LYS A 291 7.31 -18.58 11.30
C LYS A 291 7.65 -19.54 10.16
N SER A 292 8.88 -19.46 9.65
CA SER A 292 9.49 -20.52 8.83
C SER A 292 10.67 -21.10 9.60
N GLU A 293 10.60 -22.39 9.94
CA GLU A 293 11.74 -23.09 10.54
C GLU A 293 12.84 -23.29 9.49
N ARG A 294 12.47 -23.65 8.25
CA ARG A 294 13.42 -23.81 7.15
C ARG A 294 14.24 -22.54 6.88
N ALA A 295 13.60 -21.36 6.88
CA ALA A 295 14.33 -20.11 6.65
C ALA A 295 15.33 -19.79 7.76
N ARG A 296 15.05 -20.22 9.00
CA ARG A 296 15.94 -20.03 10.15
C ARG A 296 17.19 -20.90 10.06
N GLU A 297 17.08 -22.09 9.46
CA GLU A 297 18.18 -23.04 9.33
C GLU A 297 19.21 -22.63 8.26
N ILE A 298 18.89 -21.65 7.41
CA ILE A 298 19.80 -21.13 6.38
C ILE A 298 20.62 -19.98 7.00
N PRO A 299 21.95 -20.15 7.23
CA PRO A 299 22.75 -19.19 7.99
C PRO A 299 22.76 -17.78 7.39
N ASP A 300 22.99 -17.68 6.07
CA ASP A 300 23.08 -16.38 5.38
C ASP A 300 21.74 -15.63 5.40
N LEU A 301 20.64 -16.34 5.17
CA LEU A 301 19.30 -15.78 5.26
C LEU A 301 18.96 -15.35 6.69
N TRP A 302 19.35 -16.13 7.69
CA TRP A 302 19.15 -15.77 9.10
C TRP A 302 19.91 -14.49 9.48
N GLN A 303 21.16 -14.36 9.03
CA GLN A 303 21.96 -13.17 9.28
C GLN A 303 21.37 -11.95 8.57
N ALA A 304 21.02 -12.07 7.28
CA ALA A 304 20.35 -11.01 6.53
C ALA A 304 19.02 -10.59 7.17
N TYR A 305 18.25 -11.56 7.67
CA TYR A 305 17.01 -11.31 8.40
C TYR A 305 17.25 -10.58 9.72
N CYS A 306 18.29 -10.94 10.48
CA CYS A 306 18.65 -10.22 11.71
C CYS A 306 19.01 -8.75 11.40
N ASN A 307 19.83 -8.52 10.38
CA ASN A 307 20.22 -7.17 9.95
C ASN A 307 18.99 -6.37 9.49
N LEU A 308 18.12 -6.97 8.66
CA LEU A 308 16.85 -6.37 8.24
C LEU A 308 16.02 -5.91 9.46
N VAL A 309 15.82 -6.78 10.45
CA VAL A 309 14.96 -6.48 11.60
C VAL A 309 15.55 -5.42 12.52
N LEU A 310 16.87 -5.43 12.73
CA LEU A 310 17.55 -4.55 13.67
C LEU A 310 17.86 -3.18 13.07
N ASP A 311 18.44 -3.16 11.88
CA ASP A 311 19.05 -1.96 11.31
C ASP A 311 18.09 -1.23 10.36
N HIS A 312 17.24 -1.96 9.64
CA HIS A 312 16.31 -1.37 8.66
C HIS A 312 14.89 -1.21 9.20
N LEU A 313 14.27 -2.28 9.71
CA LEU A 313 12.91 -2.19 10.22
C LEU A 313 12.88 -1.60 11.64
N CYS A 314 14.00 -1.64 12.37
CA CYS A 314 14.11 -1.26 13.78
C CYS A 314 12.97 -1.82 14.66
N ALA A 315 12.54 -3.04 14.34
CA ALA A 315 11.33 -3.68 14.89
C ALA A 315 11.53 -4.26 16.30
N GLY A 316 12.49 -3.73 17.06
CA GLY A 316 12.77 -4.10 18.45
C GLY A 316 14.07 -4.90 18.61
N ARG A 317 14.02 -5.95 19.44
CA ARG A 317 15.19 -6.76 19.81
C ARG A 317 15.52 -7.80 18.73
N ARG A 318 16.69 -8.43 18.87
CA ARG A 318 17.13 -9.53 17.99
C ARG A 318 16.00 -10.56 17.83
N PRO A 319 15.60 -10.89 16.58
CA PRO A 319 14.46 -11.77 16.36
C PRO A 319 14.72 -13.16 16.94
N ARG A 320 13.65 -13.82 17.38
CA ARG A 320 13.68 -15.21 17.84
C ARG A 320 13.17 -16.20 16.81
N LYS A 321 12.66 -15.73 15.68
CA LYS A 321 12.07 -16.50 14.58
C LYS A 321 12.18 -15.71 13.28
N VAL A 322 12.17 -16.39 12.14
CA VAL A 322 12.01 -15.79 10.82
C VAL A 322 10.53 -15.74 10.48
N GLU A 323 9.98 -14.54 10.29
CA GLU A 323 8.59 -14.38 9.91
C GLU A 323 8.44 -14.40 8.39
N ILE A 324 7.51 -15.20 7.86
CA ILE A 324 7.43 -15.50 6.42
C ILE A 324 7.22 -14.24 5.59
N GLN A 325 6.43 -13.28 6.06
CA GLN A 325 6.18 -12.04 5.33
C GLN A 325 7.44 -11.18 5.12
N ARG A 326 8.49 -11.38 5.92
CA ARG A 326 9.75 -10.64 5.83
C ARG A 326 10.83 -11.37 5.02
N ILE A 327 10.60 -12.65 4.69
CA ILE A 327 11.56 -13.43 3.90
C ILE A 327 11.87 -12.76 2.54
N PRO A 328 10.90 -12.23 1.77
CA PRO A 328 11.21 -11.55 0.52
C PRO A 328 12.22 -10.40 0.68
N LEU A 329 12.06 -9.60 1.74
CA LEU A 329 12.95 -8.47 2.02
C LEU A 329 14.34 -8.95 2.43
N ALA A 330 14.43 -9.97 3.28
CA ALA A 330 15.72 -10.51 3.71
C ALA A 330 16.49 -11.13 2.54
N LEU A 331 15.78 -11.80 1.62
CA LEU A 331 16.37 -12.33 0.39
C LEU A 331 16.84 -11.22 -0.55
N LEU A 332 16.03 -10.18 -0.78
CA LEU A 332 16.43 -9.04 -1.60
C LEU A 332 17.58 -8.24 -0.99
N LEU A 333 17.62 -8.11 0.34
CA LEU A 333 18.71 -7.45 1.06
C LEU A 333 20.03 -8.23 0.93
N LEU A 334 19.97 -9.56 1.08
CA LEU A 334 21.12 -10.45 0.89
C LEU A 334 21.66 -10.38 -0.54
N ASP A 335 20.76 -10.30 -1.51
CA ASP A 335 21.08 -10.38 -2.94
C ASP A 335 21.46 -9.04 -3.59
N GLY A 336 20.94 -7.93 -3.06
CA GLY A 336 21.18 -6.58 -3.59
C GLY A 336 20.55 -6.28 -4.95
N SER A 337 19.65 -7.13 -5.46
CA SER A 337 19.10 -7.04 -6.82
C SER A 337 17.82 -6.21 -6.96
N GLY A 338 17.26 -5.72 -5.86
CA GLY A 338 16.08 -4.88 -5.84
C GLY A 338 15.64 -4.45 -4.46
N THR A 339 14.60 -3.64 -4.40
CA THR A 339 14.06 -3.08 -3.14
C THR A 339 12.63 -3.57 -2.86
N PRO A 340 12.12 -3.46 -1.62
CA PRO A 340 10.72 -3.75 -1.30
C PRO A 340 9.71 -2.97 -2.16
N GLY A 341 10.01 -1.70 -2.48
CA GLY A 341 9.17 -0.87 -3.33
C GLY A 341 9.08 -1.38 -4.77
N GLU A 342 10.23 -1.75 -5.35
CA GLU A 342 10.30 -2.35 -6.69
C GLU A 342 9.61 -3.72 -6.72
N LEU A 343 9.82 -4.55 -5.70
CA LEU A 343 9.14 -5.83 -5.60
C LEU A 343 7.62 -5.65 -5.57
N ASP A 344 7.12 -4.72 -4.75
CA ASP A 344 5.70 -4.44 -4.66
C ASP A 344 5.12 -3.96 -6.00
N ASP A 345 5.75 -2.98 -6.65
CA ASP A 345 5.33 -2.49 -7.98
C ASP A 345 5.28 -3.62 -9.01
N GLY A 346 6.28 -4.50 -9.01
CA GLY A 346 6.33 -5.66 -9.90
C GLY A 346 5.24 -6.69 -9.61
N LEU A 347 5.05 -7.06 -8.34
CA LEU A 347 4.00 -8.01 -7.94
C LEU A 347 2.60 -7.46 -8.24
N MET A 348 2.38 -6.17 -8.00
CA MET A 348 1.12 -5.50 -8.32
C MET A 348 0.88 -5.49 -9.82
N TYR A 349 1.88 -5.17 -10.64
CA TYR A 349 1.76 -5.17 -12.10
C TYR A 349 1.42 -6.56 -12.61
N ILE A 350 2.17 -7.57 -12.18
CA ILE A 350 1.96 -8.97 -12.56
C ILE A 350 0.56 -9.44 -12.15
N GLY A 351 0.17 -9.15 -10.91
CA GLY A 351 -1.12 -9.55 -10.36
C GLY A 351 -2.32 -8.92 -11.06
N THR A 352 -2.19 -7.67 -11.51
CA THR A 352 -3.27 -6.90 -12.14
C THR A 352 -3.37 -7.07 -13.65
N HIS A 353 -2.28 -7.39 -14.35
CA HIS A 353 -2.26 -7.46 -15.82
C HIS A 353 -2.18 -8.88 -16.38
N PHE A 354 -1.66 -9.84 -15.62
CA PHE A 354 -1.43 -11.20 -16.12
C PHE A 354 -2.03 -12.26 -15.21
N CYS A 355 -1.69 -12.23 -13.93
CA CYS A 355 -2.06 -13.25 -12.95
C CYS A 355 -3.45 -12.97 -12.35
N PHE A 356 -4.49 -12.93 -13.19
CA PHE A 356 -5.87 -12.66 -12.78
C PHE A 356 -6.42 -13.68 -11.77
N ASN A 357 -7.37 -13.25 -10.92
CA ASN A 357 -8.06 -14.09 -9.93
C ASN A 357 -9.13 -15.01 -10.55
N ARG A 358 -8.73 -15.78 -11.56
CA ARG A 358 -9.56 -16.76 -12.28
C ARG A 358 -8.73 -17.99 -12.66
N ALA A 359 -9.39 -19.01 -13.21
CA ALA A 359 -8.75 -20.26 -13.62
C ALA A 359 -7.80 -20.06 -14.83
N GLU A 360 -8.08 -19.09 -15.68
CA GLU A 360 -7.32 -18.79 -16.91
C GLU A 360 -6.70 -17.38 -16.86
N PRO A 361 -5.61 -17.20 -16.11
CA PRO A 361 -4.77 -16.00 -16.22
C PRO A 361 -3.95 -16.01 -17.52
N LEU A 362 -3.40 -14.85 -17.91
CA LEU A 362 -2.54 -14.71 -19.10
C LEU A 362 -1.12 -15.21 -18.81
N CYS A 363 -0.98 -16.49 -18.48
CA CYS A 363 0.29 -17.08 -18.07
C CYS A 363 1.37 -16.97 -19.14
N ALA A 364 1.06 -17.24 -20.41
CA ALA A 364 2.06 -17.24 -21.48
C ALA A 364 2.70 -15.86 -21.70
N GLU A 365 1.96 -14.78 -21.41
CA GLU A 365 2.41 -13.40 -21.56
C GLU A 365 3.05 -12.85 -20.27
N CYS A 366 2.93 -13.56 -19.15
CA CYS A 366 3.44 -13.12 -17.86
C CYS A 366 4.97 -13.04 -17.86
N PRO A 367 5.60 -11.95 -17.39
CA PRO A 367 7.06 -11.77 -17.44
C PRO A 367 7.83 -12.80 -16.60
N ILE A 368 7.17 -13.47 -15.66
CA ILE A 368 7.77 -14.48 -14.78
C ILE A 368 7.23 -15.90 -15.04
N HIS A 369 6.61 -16.15 -16.18
CA HIS A 369 5.95 -17.43 -16.47
C HIS A 369 6.88 -18.64 -16.42
N HIS A 370 8.15 -18.47 -16.85
CA HIS A 370 9.17 -19.52 -16.85
C HIS A 370 9.58 -19.95 -15.44
N LEU A 371 9.37 -19.11 -14.42
CA LEU A 371 9.65 -19.42 -13.01
C LEU A 371 8.43 -19.95 -12.26
N CYS A 372 7.23 -19.74 -12.81
CA CYS A 372 5.96 -19.99 -12.13
C CYS A 372 5.65 -21.48 -12.03
N ARG A 373 5.77 -22.07 -10.83
CA ARG A 373 5.39 -23.46 -10.57
C ARG A 373 3.96 -23.77 -11.02
N GLY A 374 3.03 -22.86 -10.76
CA GLY A 374 1.64 -23.00 -11.15
C GLY A 374 1.40 -23.13 -12.65
N TYR A 375 2.30 -22.60 -13.47
CA TYR A 375 2.20 -22.68 -14.93
C TYR A 375 3.01 -23.84 -15.51
N GLN A 376 4.22 -24.08 -14.98
CA GLN A 376 5.17 -25.05 -15.53
C GLN A 376 4.96 -26.48 -15.03
N GLU A 377 4.54 -26.64 -13.77
CA GLU A 377 4.62 -27.93 -13.06
C GLU A 377 3.28 -28.36 -12.48
N ASP A 378 2.56 -27.44 -11.83
CA ASP A 378 1.38 -27.77 -11.03
C ASP A 378 0.25 -26.76 -11.23
N ARG A 379 -0.59 -27.03 -12.23
CA ARG A 379 -1.75 -26.18 -12.56
C ARG A 379 -2.75 -26.01 -11.41
N SER A 380 -2.75 -26.90 -10.42
CA SER A 380 -3.67 -26.82 -9.28
C SER A 380 -3.47 -25.53 -8.47
N LEU A 381 -2.23 -25.00 -8.41
CA LEU A 381 -1.92 -23.73 -7.74
C LEU A 381 -2.67 -22.54 -8.37
N ILE A 382 -3.07 -22.65 -9.63
CA ILE A 382 -3.86 -21.65 -10.36
C ILE A 382 -5.34 -21.97 -10.29
N THR A 383 -5.73 -23.21 -10.58
CA THR A 383 -7.15 -23.57 -10.74
C THR A 383 -7.89 -23.64 -9.41
N ASN A 384 -7.23 -24.11 -8.35
CA ASN A 384 -7.88 -24.44 -7.08
C ASN A 384 -7.90 -23.29 -6.07
N TYR A 385 -7.13 -22.22 -6.28
CA TYR A 385 -6.99 -21.13 -5.31
C TYR A 385 -7.49 -19.78 -5.84
N ARG A 386 -8.20 -19.03 -5.00
CA ARG A 386 -8.68 -17.66 -5.23
C ARG A 386 -8.28 -16.73 -4.09
N THR A 387 -8.29 -15.43 -4.36
CA THR A 387 -7.96 -14.38 -3.38
C THR A 387 -9.04 -13.34 -3.23
#